data_AF-A0A2D4YG41-F1
#
_entry.id   AF-A0A2D4YG41-F1
#
_cell.length_a   1.000
_cell.length_b   1.000
_cell.length_c   1.000
_cell.angle_alpha   90.00
_cell.angle_beta   90.00
_cell.angle_gamma   90.00
#
_symmetry.space_group_name_H-M   'P 1'
#
loop_
_entity.id
_entity.type
_entity.pdbx_description
1 polymer ?
#
loop_
_entity_poly.entity_id
_entity_poly.type
_entity_poly.pdbx_seq_one_letter_code
_entity_poly.pdbx_strand_id
1 'polypeptide(L)'
;MPLLILLVLVCSCSTSTTIKSGDIVFRGASQSDLSEAINEVTQTEKATNYTHMGICSVENNTVFVYHSDLGKGVVKEPLELFLKPDDSSTYTADVYRIKNSTKPQIENAISKAKDLLGEPYNVTYILEDKGYYCSEYIYELFKEDSVFSLEPMTFKNAETNTFHDGWVTHYKELGIEIPEGKLGCNPNGMAASKTLDFVKRLQ
;
A
#
# COMPACT_ATOMS: atom_id res chain seq x y z
N MET A 1 -42.53 17.81 -46.07
CA MET A 1 -42.03 16.69 -45.24
C MET A 1 -41.13 17.28 -44.17
N PRO A 2 -41.56 17.38 -42.90
CA PRO A 2 -40.66 17.82 -41.84
C PRO A 2 -39.69 16.68 -41.49
N LEU A 3 -38.41 17.01 -41.47
CA LEU A 3 -37.30 16.13 -41.16
C LEU A 3 -37.26 15.89 -39.64
N LEU A 4 -37.56 14.66 -39.23
CA LEU A 4 -37.51 14.22 -37.84
C LEU A 4 -36.05 13.96 -37.44
N ILE A 5 -35.45 14.87 -36.69
CA ILE A 5 -34.10 14.68 -36.14
C ILE A 5 -34.21 13.75 -34.93
N LEU A 6 -33.70 12.52 -35.10
CA LEU A 6 -33.59 11.51 -34.06
C LEU A 6 -32.40 11.86 -33.15
N LEU A 7 -32.69 12.36 -31.96
CA LEU A 7 -31.70 12.66 -30.93
C LEU A 7 -31.19 11.33 -30.32
N VAL A 8 -30.04 10.85 -30.77
CA VAL A 8 -29.38 9.67 -30.20
C VAL A 8 -28.71 10.08 -28.89
N LEU A 9 -29.34 9.76 -27.75
CA LEU A 9 -28.70 9.87 -26.44
C LEU A 9 -27.62 8.78 -26.33
N VAL A 10 -26.37 9.17 -26.50
CA VAL A 10 -25.22 8.31 -26.22
C VAL A 10 -25.00 8.31 -24.71
N CYS A 11 -25.59 7.33 -24.02
CA CYS A 11 -25.36 7.11 -22.60
C CYS A 11 -23.93 6.61 -22.41
N SER A 12 -23.00 7.51 -22.09
CA SER A 12 -21.64 7.13 -21.68
C SER A 12 -21.76 6.47 -20.31
N CYS A 13 -21.76 5.14 -20.28
CA CYS A 13 -21.64 4.38 -19.04
C CYS A 13 -20.20 4.53 -18.55
N SER A 14 -19.96 5.50 -17.66
CA SER A 14 -18.72 5.55 -16.89
C SER A 14 -18.70 4.30 -16.00
N THR A 15 -17.87 3.32 -16.34
CA THR A 15 -17.62 2.16 -15.50
C THR A 15 -16.86 2.63 -14.27
N SER A 16 -17.59 3.11 -13.26
CA SER A 16 -17.03 3.28 -11.92
C SER A 16 -16.63 1.90 -11.43
N THR A 17 -15.33 1.60 -11.51
CA THR A 17 -14.76 0.34 -11.04
C THR A 17 -14.90 0.31 -9.52
N THR A 18 -15.79 -0.55 -9.03
CA THR A 18 -15.99 -0.74 -7.60
C THR A 18 -14.78 -1.44 -6.98
N ILE A 19 -14.47 -1.05 -5.74
CA ILE A 19 -13.46 -1.72 -4.92
C ILE A 19 -13.97 -3.13 -4.59
N LYS A 20 -13.09 -4.11 -4.64
CA LYS A 20 -13.36 -5.52 -4.32
C LYS A 20 -12.42 -6.00 -3.20
N SER A 21 -12.84 -7.05 -2.50
CA SER A 21 -11.94 -7.76 -1.60
C SER A 21 -10.72 -8.24 -2.37
N GLY A 22 -9.53 -8.06 -1.80
CA GLY A 22 -8.26 -8.36 -2.45
C GLY A 22 -7.64 -7.22 -3.26
N ASP A 23 -8.37 -6.12 -3.48
CA ASP A 23 -7.74 -4.91 -4.02
C ASP A 23 -6.72 -4.37 -3.01
N ILE A 24 -5.61 -3.84 -3.51
CA ILE A 24 -4.56 -3.22 -2.69
C ILE A 24 -4.72 -1.71 -2.80
N VAL A 25 -4.79 -1.04 -1.66
CA VAL A 25 -4.85 0.41 -1.58
C VAL A 25 -3.50 0.95 -1.13
N PHE A 26 -2.99 1.95 -1.84
CA PHE A 26 -1.75 2.65 -1.54
C PHE A 26 -2.09 4.11 -1.24
N ARG A 27 -1.66 4.66 -0.11
CA ARG A 27 -1.87 6.09 0.22
C ARG A 27 -0.56 6.86 0.21
N GLY A 28 -0.66 8.14 -0.15
CA GLY A 28 0.46 9.06 -0.22
C GLY A 28 1.09 9.39 1.14
N ALA A 29 2.22 10.10 1.09
CA ALA A 29 2.95 10.61 2.23
C ALA A 29 2.12 11.43 3.23
N SER A 30 2.29 11.15 4.53
CA SER A 30 2.04 12.10 5.62
C SER A 30 3.13 13.15 5.72
N GLN A 31 2.82 14.28 6.35
CA GLN A 31 3.81 15.30 6.72
C GLN A 31 4.62 14.83 7.95
N SER A 32 5.41 13.76 7.79
CA SER A 32 6.34 13.29 8.82
C SER A 32 7.71 12.97 8.21
N ASP A 33 8.78 13.18 8.97
CA ASP A 33 10.16 12.98 8.51
C ASP A 33 10.41 11.55 7.99
N LEU A 34 9.80 10.55 8.64
CA LEU A 34 9.91 9.15 8.22
C LEU A 34 9.14 8.87 6.92
N SER A 35 7.99 9.51 6.72
CA SER A 35 7.21 9.40 5.49
C SER A 35 7.95 10.02 4.30
N GLU A 36 8.60 11.16 4.51
CA GLU A 36 9.49 11.78 3.52
C GLU A 36 10.70 10.90 3.22
N ALA A 37 11.39 10.40 4.25
CA ALA A 37 12.53 9.50 4.09
C ALA A 37 12.17 8.21 3.34
N ILE A 38 11.00 7.62 3.62
CA ILE A 38 10.47 6.47 2.86
C ILE A 38 10.26 6.86 1.41
N ASN A 39 9.58 7.98 1.16
CA ASN A 39 9.22 8.41 -0.17
C ASN A 39 10.45 8.62 -1.06
N GLU A 40 11.48 9.30 -0.55
CA GLU A 40 12.67 9.65 -1.31
C GLU A 40 13.52 8.43 -1.71
N VAL A 41 13.73 7.50 -0.78
CA VAL A 41 14.61 6.35 -1.04
C VAL A 41 13.92 5.21 -1.80
N THR A 42 12.61 5.29 -2.01
CA THR A 42 11.80 4.24 -2.65
C THR A 42 11.23 4.63 -4.01
N GLN A 43 11.65 5.75 -4.59
CA GLN A 43 11.14 6.22 -5.88
C GLN A 43 11.35 5.19 -7.00
N THR A 44 10.37 5.14 -7.90
CA THR A 44 10.40 4.32 -9.13
C THR A 44 10.12 5.19 -10.34
N GLU A 45 10.22 4.64 -11.56
CA GLU A 45 9.84 5.36 -12.78
C GLU A 45 8.39 5.86 -12.78
N LYS A 46 7.50 5.26 -11.97
CA LYS A 46 6.11 5.72 -11.83
C LYS A 46 5.98 7.03 -11.05
N ALA A 47 7.05 7.49 -10.37
CA ALA A 47 7.11 8.73 -9.58
C ALA A 47 5.92 8.88 -8.61
N THR A 48 5.52 7.77 -7.99
CA THR A 48 4.47 7.73 -6.98
C THR A 48 5.02 8.14 -5.62
N ASN A 49 4.15 8.64 -4.74
CA ASN A 49 4.54 9.09 -3.41
C ASN A 49 3.98 8.24 -2.27
N TYR A 50 3.83 6.94 -2.50
CA TYR A 50 3.18 6.05 -1.54
C TYR A 50 4.11 5.74 -0.37
N THR A 51 3.59 5.91 0.84
CA THR A 51 4.31 5.64 2.09
C THR A 51 3.60 4.59 2.94
N HIS A 52 2.37 4.24 2.57
CA HIS A 52 1.58 3.24 3.27
C HIS A 52 0.65 2.46 2.33
N MET A 53 0.25 1.26 2.78
CA MET A 53 -0.62 0.39 2.00
C MET A 53 -1.42 -0.58 2.86
N GLY A 54 -2.47 -1.15 2.26
CA GLY A 54 -3.33 -2.16 2.88
C GLY A 54 -4.09 -2.99 1.85
N ILE A 55 -4.75 -4.06 2.30
CA ILE A 55 -5.64 -4.90 1.49
C ILE A 55 -7.10 -4.58 1.82
N CYS A 56 -7.90 -4.36 0.79
CA CYS A 56 -9.34 -4.11 0.91
C CYS A 56 -10.10 -5.40 1.18
N SER A 57 -11.15 -5.30 2.00
CA SER A 57 -12.16 -6.32 2.22
C SER A 57 -13.54 -5.69 2.18
N VAL A 58 -14.43 -6.21 1.34
CA VAL A 58 -15.80 -5.73 1.21
C VAL A 58 -16.71 -6.61 2.05
N GLU A 59 -17.30 -6.03 3.10
CA GLU A 59 -18.20 -6.71 4.03
C GLU A 59 -19.50 -5.90 4.12
N ASN A 60 -20.64 -6.51 3.77
CA ASN A 60 -21.96 -5.84 3.79
C ASN A 60 -22.00 -4.46 3.11
N ASN A 61 -21.38 -4.33 1.93
CA ASN A 61 -21.20 -3.08 1.16
C ASN A 61 -20.30 -2.02 1.83
N THR A 62 -19.64 -2.33 2.94
CA THR A 62 -18.61 -1.48 3.53
C THR A 62 -17.23 -1.98 3.12
N VAL A 63 -16.36 -1.04 2.72
CA VAL A 63 -14.95 -1.34 2.44
C VAL A 63 -14.15 -1.14 3.71
N PHE A 64 -13.51 -2.21 4.17
CA PHE A 64 -12.49 -2.20 5.21
C PHE A 64 -11.11 -2.37 4.59
N VAL A 65 -10.09 -1.88 5.29
CA VAL A 65 -8.68 -2.05 4.94
C VAL A 65 -8.01 -2.77 6.08
N TYR A 66 -7.34 -3.88 5.78
CA TYR A 66 -6.40 -4.50 6.71
C TYR A 66 -5.00 -3.97 6.38
N HIS A 67 -4.29 -3.45 7.38
CA HIS A 67 -2.97 -2.86 7.22
C HIS A 67 -2.20 -2.89 8.54
N SER A 68 -0.87 -2.78 8.46
CA SER A 68 -0.03 -2.57 9.64
C SER A 68 0.35 -1.09 9.73
N ASP A 69 -0.01 -0.41 10.83
CA ASP A 69 0.23 1.02 11.02
C ASP A 69 1.11 1.30 12.25
N LEU A 70 1.95 2.33 12.14
CA LEU A 70 2.84 2.74 13.22
C LEU A 70 1.99 3.19 14.42
N GLY A 71 2.28 2.65 15.60
CA GLY A 71 1.52 2.91 16.83
C GLY A 71 0.24 2.07 17.00
N LYS A 72 -0.25 1.39 15.96
CA LYS A 72 -1.41 0.50 16.04
C LYS A 72 -1.08 -0.99 15.86
N GLY A 73 -0.04 -1.31 15.09
CA GLY A 73 0.21 -2.67 14.60
C GLY A 73 -0.75 -3.06 13.48
N VAL A 74 -0.99 -4.36 13.31
CA VAL A 74 -1.93 -4.88 12.30
C VAL A 74 -3.37 -4.66 12.75
N VAL A 75 -4.10 -3.87 11.98
CA VAL A 75 -5.48 -3.47 12.27
C VAL A 75 -6.39 -3.62 11.05
N LYS A 76 -7.70 -3.60 11.32
CA LYS A 76 -8.76 -3.51 10.33
C LYS A 76 -9.53 -2.21 10.59
N GLU A 77 -9.55 -1.32 9.61
CA GLU A 77 -10.24 -0.04 9.72
C GLU A 77 -11.17 0.19 8.52
N PRO A 78 -12.27 0.96 8.66
CA PRO A 78 -13.04 1.42 7.50
C PRO A 78 -12.12 2.19 6.54
N LEU A 79 -12.37 2.09 5.23
CA LEU A 79 -11.59 2.81 4.21
C LEU A 79 -11.53 4.33 4.49
N GLU A 80 -12.60 4.91 5.02
CA GLU A 80 -12.64 6.32 5.41
C GLU A 80 -11.59 6.66 6.47
N LEU A 81 -11.46 5.83 7.51
CA LEU A 81 -10.45 6.03 8.56
C LEU A 81 -9.02 5.79 8.05
N PHE A 82 -8.85 4.87 7.10
CA PHE A 82 -7.57 4.68 6.41
C PHE A 82 -7.16 5.91 5.58
N LEU A 83 -8.12 6.60 4.94
CA LEU A 83 -7.86 7.81 4.15
C LEU A 83 -7.72 9.07 5.02
N LYS A 84 -8.38 9.08 6.18
CA LYS A 84 -8.43 10.20 7.12
C LYS A 84 -8.21 9.67 8.55
N PRO A 85 -6.96 9.34 8.93
CA PRO A 85 -6.68 8.81 10.26
C PRO A 85 -6.80 9.86 11.37
N ASP A 86 -6.76 11.16 11.01
CA ASP A 86 -7.00 12.28 11.92
C ASP A 86 -7.81 13.39 11.23
N ASP A 87 -8.33 14.33 12.01
CA ASP A 87 -9.17 15.43 11.50
C ASP A 87 -8.41 16.47 10.66
N SER A 88 -7.09 16.43 10.67
CA SER A 88 -6.22 17.41 10.02
C SER A 88 -5.66 16.95 8.67
N SER A 89 -5.79 15.68 8.31
CA SER A 89 -5.18 15.11 7.11
C SER A 89 -6.15 14.22 6.33
N THR A 90 -6.29 14.51 5.03
CA THR A 90 -6.92 13.59 4.07
C THR A 90 -5.87 13.17 3.07
N TYR A 91 -5.64 11.86 2.98
CA TYR A 91 -4.69 11.27 2.04
C TYR A 91 -5.34 10.99 0.70
N THR A 92 -4.63 11.31 -0.38
CA THR A 92 -4.91 10.69 -1.66
C THR A 92 -4.46 9.23 -1.62
N ALA A 93 -5.24 8.36 -2.25
CA ALA A 93 -4.89 6.95 -2.37
C ALA A 93 -5.26 6.41 -3.74
N ASP A 94 -4.53 5.40 -4.19
CA ASP A 94 -4.79 4.69 -5.42
C ASP A 94 -5.05 3.21 -5.12
N VAL A 95 -6.07 2.66 -5.79
CA VAL A 95 -6.48 1.27 -5.66
C VAL A 95 -5.98 0.50 -6.86
N TYR A 96 -5.36 -0.64 -6.60
CA TYR A 96 -4.86 -1.58 -7.58
C TYR A 96 -5.45 -2.97 -7.37
N ARG A 97 -5.49 -3.77 -8.43
CA ARG A 97 -5.99 -5.14 -8.40
C ARG A 97 -4.94 -6.09 -8.95
N ILE A 98 -4.79 -7.24 -8.31
CA ILE A 98 -3.89 -8.31 -8.76
C ILE A 98 -4.45 -8.93 -10.05
N LYS A 99 -3.64 -8.92 -11.11
CA LYS A 99 -3.94 -9.52 -12.41
C LYS A 99 -4.18 -11.00 -12.28
N ASN A 100 -5.23 -11.49 -12.94
CA ASN A 100 -5.59 -12.91 -12.98
C ASN A 100 -5.73 -13.57 -11.59
N SER A 101 -6.02 -12.77 -10.55
CA SER A 101 -6.22 -13.30 -9.21
C SER A 101 -7.41 -14.27 -9.17
N THR A 102 -7.23 -15.38 -8.47
CA THR A 102 -8.30 -16.37 -8.29
C THR A 102 -9.09 -16.10 -7.02
N LYS A 103 -10.34 -16.54 -6.97
CA LYS A 103 -11.15 -16.41 -5.75
C LYS A 103 -10.50 -17.09 -4.53
N PRO A 104 -9.97 -18.34 -4.61
CA PRO A 104 -9.29 -18.96 -3.48
C PRO A 104 -8.06 -18.19 -3.01
N GLN A 105 -7.27 -17.63 -3.93
CA GLN A 105 -6.12 -16.79 -3.60
C GLN A 105 -6.55 -15.59 -2.74
N ILE A 106 -7.59 -14.87 -3.15
CA ILE A 106 -8.10 -13.72 -2.39
C ILE A 106 -8.70 -14.15 -1.05
N GLU A 107 -9.45 -15.25 -1.01
CA GLU A 107 -10.02 -15.78 0.24
C GLU A 107 -8.93 -16.17 1.24
N ASN A 108 -7.86 -16.81 0.77
CA ASN A 108 -6.70 -17.16 1.59
C ASN A 108 -5.98 -15.92 2.13
N ALA A 109 -5.70 -14.92 1.27
CA ALA A 109 -5.06 -13.68 1.69
C ALA A 109 -5.90 -12.92 2.74
N ILE A 110 -7.22 -12.88 2.56
CA ILE A 110 -8.13 -12.26 3.55
C ILE A 110 -8.22 -13.08 4.84
N SER A 111 -8.13 -14.41 4.78
CA SER A 111 -8.05 -15.26 5.99
C SER A 111 -6.78 -14.94 6.77
N LYS A 112 -5.62 -14.97 6.11
CA LYS A 112 -4.33 -14.62 6.71
C LYS A 112 -4.34 -13.21 7.31
N ALA A 113 -4.95 -12.25 6.60
CA ALA A 113 -5.09 -10.88 7.09
C ALA A 113 -5.85 -10.78 8.42
N LYS A 114 -6.83 -11.65 8.63
CA LYS A 114 -7.58 -11.73 9.89
C LYS A 114 -6.75 -12.42 10.98
N ASP A 115 -6.03 -13.47 10.64
CA ASP A 115 -5.23 -14.25 11.59
C ASP A 115 -4.07 -13.43 12.18
N LEU A 116 -3.56 -12.45 11.42
CA LEU A 116 -2.46 -11.56 11.84
C LEU A 116 -2.91 -10.30 12.57
N LEU A 117 -4.21 -10.10 12.83
CA LEU A 117 -4.71 -8.92 13.54
C LEU A 117 -4.10 -8.82 14.95
N GLY A 118 -3.61 -7.63 15.30
CA GLY A 118 -3.00 -7.34 16.59
C GLY A 118 -1.49 -7.60 16.67
N GLU A 119 -0.87 -8.16 15.62
CA GLU A 119 0.59 -8.24 15.53
C GLU A 119 1.22 -6.84 15.57
N PRO A 120 2.37 -6.66 16.23
CA PRO A 120 2.97 -5.34 16.41
C PRO A 120 3.50 -4.79 15.09
N TYR A 121 3.71 -3.47 15.04
CA TYR A 121 4.39 -2.84 13.92
C TYR A 121 5.89 -3.11 13.98
N ASN A 122 6.47 -3.61 12.88
CA ASN A 122 7.91 -3.83 12.77
C ASN A 122 8.62 -2.50 12.44
N VAL A 123 9.14 -1.83 13.46
CA VAL A 123 9.88 -0.56 13.31
C VAL A 123 11.30 -0.73 12.78
N THR A 124 11.84 -1.94 12.78
CA THR A 124 13.21 -2.20 12.30
C THR A 124 13.27 -2.32 10.79
N TYR A 125 12.13 -2.59 10.15
CA TYR A 125 12.00 -2.92 8.72
C TYR A 125 12.83 -4.15 8.28
N ILE A 126 13.30 -4.97 9.22
CA ILE A 126 14.00 -6.23 8.97
C ILE A 126 12.96 -7.36 9.01
N LEU A 127 12.83 -8.12 7.91
CA LEU A 127 11.78 -9.14 7.75
C LEU A 127 11.80 -10.27 8.80
N GLU A 128 12.96 -10.55 9.39
CA GLU A 128 13.09 -11.58 10.42
C GLU A 128 12.70 -11.10 11.83
N ASP A 129 12.54 -9.79 12.02
CA ASP A 129 12.21 -9.19 13.31
C ASP A 129 10.70 -9.24 13.58
N LYS A 130 10.33 -9.05 14.84
CA LYS A 130 8.95 -9.22 15.28
C LYS A 130 8.00 -8.17 14.68
N GLY A 131 6.85 -8.65 14.20
CA GLY A 131 5.76 -7.82 13.73
C GLY A 131 5.81 -7.63 12.23
N TYR A 132 5.04 -6.68 11.72
CA TYR A 132 4.99 -6.37 10.29
C TYR A 132 5.02 -4.87 10.06
N TYR A 133 5.81 -4.39 9.11
CA TYR A 133 5.57 -3.07 8.53
C TYR A 133 4.58 -3.17 7.36
N CYS A 134 4.05 -2.05 6.87
CA CYS A 134 2.87 -2.06 5.98
C CYS A 134 3.03 -2.87 4.70
N SER A 135 4.20 -2.82 4.05
CA SER A 135 4.47 -3.57 2.82
C SER A 135 4.87 -5.02 3.10
N GLU A 136 5.62 -5.29 4.17
CA GLU A 136 5.90 -6.65 4.63
C GLU A 136 4.61 -7.41 4.95
N TYR A 137 3.67 -6.75 5.63
CA TYR A 137 2.35 -7.32 5.91
C TYR A 137 1.68 -7.79 4.61
N ILE A 138 1.60 -6.93 3.59
CA ILE A 138 0.99 -7.29 2.31
C ILE A 138 1.80 -8.34 1.55
N TYR A 139 3.13 -8.31 1.63
CA TYR A 139 3.98 -9.37 1.09
C TYR A 139 3.60 -10.73 1.68
N GLU A 140 3.49 -10.82 3.01
CA GLU A 140 3.20 -12.09 3.70
C GLU A 140 1.82 -12.66 3.32
N LEU A 141 0.81 -11.80 3.11
CA LEU A 141 -0.52 -12.24 2.68
C LEU A 141 -0.52 -12.96 1.31
N PHE A 142 0.41 -12.60 0.42
CA PHE A 142 0.47 -13.10 -0.96
C PHE A 142 1.75 -13.86 -1.30
N LYS A 143 2.56 -14.21 -0.29
CA LYS A 143 3.88 -14.83 -0.47
C LYS A 143 3.81 -16.17 -1.19
N GLU A 144 2.82 -17.00 -0.86
CA GLU A 144 2.59 -18.30 -1.51
C GLU A 144 2.18 -18.16 -2.98
N ASP A 145 1.54 -17.04 -3.32
CA ASP A 145 1.11 -16.74 -4.69
C ASP A 145 2.17 -15.99 -5.51
N SER A 146 3.30 -15.63 -4.88
CA SER A 146 4.42 -14.90 -5.51
C SER A 146 3.98 -13.62 -6.25
N VAL A 147 3.02 -12.87 -5.67
CA VAL A 147 2.50 -11.63 -6.28
C VAL A 147 3.52 -10.49 -6.25
N PHE A 148 4.35 -10.47 -5.20
CA PHE A 148 5.37 -9.46 -4.94
C PHE A 148 6.72 -10.13 -4.69
N SER A 149 7.78 -9.46 -5.14
CA SER A 149 9.17 -9.88 -4.89
C SER A 149 9.80 -9.01 -3.81
N LEU A 150 10.74 -9.60 -3.08
CA LEU A 150 11.63 -8.85 -2.20
C LEU A 150 12.83 -8.35 -3.00
N GLU A 151 13.29 -7.15 -2.68
CA GLU A 151 14.45 -6.51 -3.30
C GLU A 151 15.41 -6.05 -2.21
N PRO A 152 16.72 -5.90 -2.50
CA PRO A 152 17.64 -5.26 -1.57
C PRO A 152 17.17 -3.84 -1.24
N MET A 153 16.94 -3.57 0.04
CA MET A 153 16.54 -2.26 0.51
C MET A 153 17.70 -1.27 0.39
N THR A 154 17.37 -0.02 0.11
CA THR A 154 18.30 1.09 0.28
C THR A 154 17.70 2.15 1.17
N PHE A 155 18.56 2.75 1.99
CA PHE A 155 18.24 3.87 2.88
C PHE A 155 19.02 5.12 2.47
N LYS A 156 19.62 5.09 1.28
CA LYS A 156 20.43 6.16 0.73
C LYS A 156 19.61 7.03 -0.21
N ASN A 157 19.92 8.32 -0.21
CA ASN A 157 19.42 9.22 -1.23
C ASN A 157 20.07 8.85 -2.59
N ALA A 158 19.26 8.77 -3.65
CA ALA A 158 19.70 8.32 -4.96
C ALA A 158 20.69 9.28 -5.65
N GLU A 159 20.64 10.57 -5.31
CA GLU A 159 21.52 11.60 -5.90
C GLU A 159 22.87 11.65 -5.19
N THR A 160 22.87 11.61 -3.85
CA THR A 160 24.10 11.76 -3.05
C THR A 160 24.78 10.44 -2.73
N ASN A 161 24.05 9.32 -2.84
CA ASN A 161 24.49 7.98 -2.42
C ASN A 161 24.93 7.92 -0.94
N THR A 162 24.40 8.80 -0.10
CA THR A 162 24.58 8.82 1.36
C THR A 162 23.29 8.45 2.06
N PHE A 163 23.36 7.91 3.28
CA PHE A 163 22.17 7.61 4.07
C PHE A 163 21.36 8.89 4.31
N HIS A 164 20.04 8.80 4.17
CA HIS A 164 19.13 9.91 4.46
C HIS A 164 19.09 10.17 5.98
N ASP A 165 19.12 11.44 6.39
CA ASP A 165 19.25 11.83 7.80
C ASP A 165 18.12 11.27 8.70
N GLY A 166 16.90 11.20 8.17
CA GLY A 166 15.77 10.55 8.85
C GLY A 166 16.04 9.08 9.19
N TRP A 167 16.66 8.32 8.27
CA TRP A 167 17.03 6.93 8.52
C TRP A 167 18.21 6.81 9.49
N VAL A 168 19.20 7.70 9.38
CA VAL A 168 20.31 7.75 10.34
C VAL A 168 19.79 7.98 11.76
N THR A 169 18.84 8.91 11.92
CA THR A 169 18.22 9.21 13.22
C THR A 169 17.42 8.02 13.74
N HIS A 170 16.54 7.46 12.91
CA HIS A 170 15.70 6.30 13.25
C HIS A 170 16.52 5.11 13.75
N TYR A 171 17.54 4.68 13.00
CA TYR A 171 18.33 3.51 13.39
C TYR A 171 19.27 3.80 14.58
N LYS A 172 19.71 5.05 14.75
CA LYS A 172 20.45 5.47 15.94
C LYS A 172 19.57 5.37 17.21
N GLU A 173 18.30 5.75 17.14
CA GLU A 173 17.35 5.63 18.26
C GLU A 173 17.04 4.18 18.60
N LEU A 174 16.95 3.31 17.59
CA LEU A 174 16.80 1.86 17.77
C LEU A 174 18.08 1.19 18.31
N GLY A 175 19.25 1.83 18.17
CA GLY A 175 20.52 1.27 18.59
C GLY A 175 21.00 0.09 17.73
N ILE A 176 20.56 0.02 16.46
CA ILE A 176 20.93 -1.02 15.51
C ILE A 176 21.54 -0.42 14.23
N GLU A 177 22.23 -1.24 13.44
CA GLU A 177 22.75 -0.81 12.15
C GLU A 177 21.64 -0.64 11.11
N ILE A 178 21.82 0.31 10.20
CA ILE A 178 20.94 0.49 9.04
C ILE A 178 21.01 -0.80 8.19
N PRO A 179 19.88 -1.49 7.91
CA PRO A 179 19.86 -2.77 7.21
C PRO A 179 20.00 -2.62 5.69
N GLU A 180 20.94 -1.78 5.25
CA GLU A 180 21.27 -1.54 3.84
C GLU A 180 21.59 -2.86 3.12
N GLY A 181 20.93 -3.09 1.99
CA GLY A 181 21.13 -4.29 1.17
C GLY A 181 20.44 -5.56 1.67
N LYS A 182 19.81 -5.55 2.86
CA LYS A 182 18.93 -6.65 3.27
C LYS A 182 17.70 -6.70 2.37
N LEU A 183 17.14 -7.90 2.18
CA LEU A 183 15.90 -8.05 1.43
C LEU A 183 14.74 -7.42 2.18
N GLY A 184 13.89 -6.73 1.43
CA GLY A 184 12.67 -6.13 1.93
C GLY A 184 11.76 -5.74 0.77
N CYS A 185 10.75 -4.94 1.09
CA CYS A 185 9.80 -4.39 0.13
C CYS A 185 9.30 -3.04 0.61
N ASN A 186 8.68 -2.27 -0.29
CA ASN A 186 8.13 -0.95 0.02
C ASN A 186 6.90 -0.65 -0.85
N PRO A 187 6.04 0.32 -0.45
CA PRO A 187 4.80 0.62 -1.17
C PRO A 187 5.00 1.04 -2.63
N ASN A 188 5.99 1.91 -2.91
CA ASN A 188 6.26 2.39 -4.27
C ASN A 188 6.73 1.25 -5.20
N GLY A 189 7.64 0.39 -4.75
CA GLY A 189 8.12 -0.78 -5.47
C GLY A 189 6.99 -1.79 -5.75
N MET A 190 6.13 -2.04 -4.76
CA MET A 190 4.96 -2.92 -4.95
C MET A 190 3.94 -2.33 -5.92
N ALA A 191 3.64 -1.03 -5.84
CA ALA A 191 2.77 -0.35 -6.79
C ALA A 191 3.35 -0.31 -8.21
N ALA A 192 4.68 -0.35 -8.35
CA ALA A 192 5.36 -0.47 -9.63
C ALA A 192 5.27 -1.86 -10.27
N SER A 193 4.88 -2.89 -9.50
CA SER A 193 4.80 -4.27 -9.98
C SER A 193 3.91 -4.40 -11.23
N LYS A 194 4.36 -5.25 -12.16
CA LYS A 194 3.61 -5.61 -13.37
C LYS A 194 2.43 -6.54 -13.07
N THR A 195 2.36 -7.11 -11.87
CA THR A 195 1.26 -8.00 -11.42
C THR A 195 -0.01 -7.23 -11.04
N LEU A 196 0.04 -5.90 -10.99
CA LEU A 196 -1.08 -5.05 -10.62
C LEU A 196 -1.66 -4.27 -11.81
N ASP A 197 -2.99 -4.11 -11.82
CA ASP A 197 -3.74 -3.17 -12.65
C ASP A 197 -4.29 -2.03 -11.81
N PHE A 198 -4.15 -0.79 -12.29
CA PHE A 198 -4.78 0.37 -11.66
C PHE A 198 -6.30 0.28 -11.77
N VAL A 199 -7.00 0.50 -10.66
CA VAL A 199 -8.47 0.43 -10.59
C VAL A 199 -9.06 1.83 -10.57
N LYS A 200 -8.65 2.66 -9.60
CA LYS A 200 -9.14 4.04 -9.43
C LYS A 200 -8.30 4.82 -8.43
N ARG A 201 -8.44 6.14 -8.46
CA ARG A 201 -8.00 7.05 -7.40
C ARG A 201 -9.11 7.33 -6.40
N LEU A 202 -8.71 7.56 -5.16
CA LEU A 202 -9.49 8.04 -4.03
C LEU A 202 -8.93 9.40 -3.62
N GLN A 203 -9.82 10.36 -3.38
CA GLN A 203 -9.56 11.73 -2.98
C GLN A 203 -10.42 12.07 -1.77
#